data_AF-A0A1I5PLU5-F1
#
_entry.id   AF-A0A1I5PLU5-F1
#
_cell.length_a   1.000
_cell.length_b   1.000
_cell.length_c   1.000
_cell.angle_alpha   90.00
_cell.angle_beta   90.00
_cell.angle_gamma   90.00
#
_symmetry.space_group_name_H-M   'P 1'
#
loop_
_entity.id
_entity.type
_entity.pdbx_description
1 polymer ?
#
loop_
_entity_poly.entity_id
_entity_poly.type
_entity_poly.pdbx_seq_one_letter_code
_entity_poly.pdbx_strand_id
1 'polypeptide(L)' 'MPEAERVLWLSVIYVGLQDAARGQDPHWLYSDDFKTVCALAQVDAFFVRLAFRERQEEFKRPSYRRA' A
#
# COMPACT_ATOMS: atom_id res chain seq x y z
N MET A 1 -15.94 -6.26 13.42
CA MET A 1 -14.54 -6.67 13.70
C MET A 1 -14.02 -5.81 14.85
N PRO A 2 -13.38 -6.40 15.88
CA PRO A 2 -12.71 -5.68 16.96
C PRO A 2 -11.60 -4.75 16.44
N GLU A 3 -11.33 -3.67 17.15
CA GLU A 3 -10.31 -2.68 16.75
C GLU A 3 -8.90 -3.29 16.64
N ALA A 4 -8.52 -4.17 17.57
CA ALA A 4 -7.23 -4.85 17.55
C ALA A 4 -7.01 -5.68 16.27
N GLU A 5 -8.06 -6.33 15.78
CA GLU A 5 -8.00 -7.12 14.54
C GLU A 5 -7.87 -6.21 13.32
N ARG A 6 -8.55 -5.06 13.30
CA ARG A 6 -8.36 -4.04 12.26
C ARG A 6 -6.92 -3.55 12.18
N VAL A 7 -6.33 -3.25 13.34
CA VAL A 7 -4.96 -2.74 13.46
C VAL A 7 -3.94 -3.77 12.95
N LEU A 8 -4.19 -5.06 13.23
CA LEU A 8 -3.39 -6.14 12.66
C LEU A 8 -3.41 -6.10 11.13
N TRP A 9 -4.59 -6.03 10.52
CA TRP A 9 -4.70 -6.01 9.06
C TRP A 9 -4.12 -4.75 8.43
N LEU A 10 -4.24 -3.58 9.07
CA LEU A 10 -3.54 -2.37 8.65
C LEU A 10 -2.02 -2.54 8.67
N SER A 11 -1.49 -3.28 9.64
CA SER A 11 -0.05 -3.58 9.73
C SER A 11 0.41 -4.50 8.59
N VAL A 12 -0.42 -5.49 8.21
CA VAL A 12 -0.16 -6.34 7.02
C VAL A 12 -0.11 -5.49 5.75
N ILE A 13 -1.06 -4.56 5.57
CA ILE A 13 -1.05 -3.61 4.44
C ILE A 13 0.26 -2.82 4.44
N TYR A 14 0.65 -2.25 5.58
CA TYR A 14 1.86 -1.46 5.68
C TYR A 14 3.12 -2.24 5.26
N VAL A 15 3.29 -3.47 5.76
CA VAL A 15 4.44 -4.32 5.42
C VAL A 15 4.44 -4.66 3.94
N GLY A 16 3.32 -5.11 3.38
CA GLY A 16 3.26 -5.47 1.97
C GLY A 16 3.47 -4.27 1.02
N LEU A 17 3.05 -3.05 1.41
CA LEU A 17 3.38 -1.83 0.66
C LEU A 17 4.87 -1.50 0.73
N GLN A 18 5.55 -1.75 1.85
CA GLN A 18 7.01 -1.56 1.95
C GLN A 18 7.76 -2.55 1.07
N ASP A 19 7.35 -3.81 1.04
CA ASP A 19 7.97 -4.84 0.21
C ASP A 19 7.78 -4.49 -1.27
N ALA A 20 6.55 -4.15 -1.68
CA ALA A 20 6.28 -3.70 -3.04
C ALA A 20 7.10 -2.46 -3.43
N ALA A 21 7.30 -1.51 -2.52
CA ALA A 21 8.14 -0.33 -2.74
C ALA A 21 9.63 -0.68 -2.96
N ARG A 22 10.09 -1.80 -2.39
CA ARG A 22 11.45 -2.34 -2.57
C ARG A 22 11.55 -3.25 -3.80
N GLY A 23 10.47 -3.43 -4.57
CA GLY A 23 10.40 -4.36 -5.69
C GLY A 23 10.26 -5.83 -5.27
N GLN A 24 9.97 -6.08 -4.00
CA GLN A 24 9.66 -7.42 -3.48
C GLN A 24 8.17 -7.66 -3.64
N ASP A 25 7.83 -8.76 -4.33
CA ASP A 25 6.44 -9.14 -4.66
C ASP A 25 5.54 -7.98 -5.15
N PRO A 26 5.90 -7.29 -6.25
CA PRO A 26 5.10 -6.19 -6.78
C PRO A 26 3.72 -6.64 -7.29
N HIS A 27 3.51 -7.94 -7.48
CA HIS A 27 2.27 -8.52 -7.97
C HIS A 27 1.21 -8.65 -6.86
N TRP A 28 1.64 -8.73 -5.59
CA TRP A 28 0.73 -8.78 -4.45
C TRP A 28 -0.29 -7.64 -4.46
N LEU A 29 0.12 -6.42 -4.78
CA LEU A 29 -0.77 -5.25 -4.91
C LEU A 29 -1.96 -5.48 -5.86
N TYR A 30 -1.82 -6.36 -6.85
CA TYR A 30 -2.84 -6.66 -7.85
C TYR A 30 -3.58 -7.98 -7.60
N SER A 31 -3.20 -8.73 -6.56
CA SER A 31 -3.78 -10.03 -6.23
C SER A 31 -5.14 -9.89 -5.52
N ASP A 32 -5.84 -11.02 -5.42
CA ASP A 32 -7.06 -11.14 -4.61
C ASP A 32 -6.74 -11.17 -3.10
N ASP A 33 -5.55 -11.59 -2.70
CA ASP A 33 -5.10 -11.54 -1.31
C ASP A 33 -5.03 -10.08 -0.81
N PHE A 34 -4.51 -9.17 -1.64
CA PHE A 34 -4.50 -7.75 -1.29
C PHE A 34 -5.91 -7.18 -1.12
N LYS A 35 -6.86 -7.55 -2.00
CA LYS A 35 -8.27 -7.14 -1.85
C LYS A 35 -8.87 -7.67 -0.55
N THR A 36 -8.55 -8.93 -0.21
CA THR A 36 -9.01 -9.59 1.00
C THR A 36 -8.46 -8.88 2.25
N VAL A 37 -7.16 -8.59 2.28
CA VAL A 37 -6.52 -7.84 3.39
C VAL A 37 -7.10 -6.43 3.53
N CYS A 38 -7.36 -5.72 2.42
CA CYS A 38 -8.00 -4.40 2.47
C CYS A 38 -9.42 -4.48 3.06
N ALA A 39 -10.22 -5.47 2.64
CA ALA A 39 -11.56 -5.69 3.19
C ALA A 39 -11.51 -5.99 4.69
N LEU A 40 -10.56 -6.82 5.13
CA LEU A 40 -10.34 -7.14 6.54
C LEU A 40 -9.86 -5.90 7.32
N ALA A 41 -9.05 -5.03 6.74
CA ALA A 41 -8.65 -3.76 7.35
C ALA A 41 -9.72 -2.65 7.29
N GLN A 42 -10.86 -2.92 6.63
CA GLN A 42 -11.93 -1.94 6.36
C GLN A 42 -11.43 -0.69 5.62
N VAL A 43 -10.59 -0.92 4.60
CA VAL A 43 -10.12 0.12 3.68
C VAL A 43 -10.40 -0.29 2.25
N ASP A 44 -10.55 0.69 1.38
CA ASP A 44 -10.81 0.45 -0.03
C ASP A 44 -9.50 0.20 -0.79
N ALA A 45 -9.42 -0.97 -1.43
CA ALA A 45 -8.24 -1.42 -2.17
C ALA A 45 -7.86 -0.49 -3.34
N PHE A 46 -8.84 0.15 -3.99
CA PHE A 46 -8.57 1.10 -5.07
C PHE A 46 -7.87 2.35 -4.53
N PHE A 47 -8.37 2.92 -3.43
CA PHE A 47 -7.75 4.11 -2.83
C PHE A 47 -6.36 3.83 -2.26
N VAL A 48 -6.12 2.65 -1.69
CA VAL A 48 -4.77 2.26 -1.24
C VAL A 48 -3.79 2.18 -2.41
N ARG A 49 -4.18 1.57 -3.53
CA ARG A 49 -3.34 1.50 -4.75
C ARG A 49 -3.05 2.87 -5.35
N LEU A 50 -4.06 3.74 -5.39
CA LEU A 50 -3.93 5.09 -5.90
C LEU A 50 -2.91 5.87 -5.07
N ALA A 51 -3.06 5.88 -3.74
CA ALA A 51 -2.14 6.54 -2.83
C ALA A 51 -0.71 5.97 -2.94
N PHE A 52 -0.57 4.65 -3.06
CA PHE A 52 0.73 4.01 -3.27
C PHE A 52 1.41 4.48 -4.56
N ARG A 53 0.66 4.54 -5.68
CA ARG A 53 1.18 5.02 -6.96
C ARG A 53 1.63 6.47 -6.88
N GLU A 54 0.78 7.35 -6.34
CA GLU A 54 1.09 8.78 -6.19
C GLU A 54 2.37 8.99 -5.37
N ARG A 55 2.53 8.22 -4.28
CA ARG A 55 3.73 8.23 -3.45
C ARG A 55 4.97 7.78 -4.23
N GLN A 56 4.86 6.70 -5.00
CA GLN A 56 5.95 6.19 -5.84
C GLN A 56 6.37 7.21 -6.92
N GLU A 57 5.42 7.93 -7.50
CA GLU A 57 5.70 8.99 -8.48
C GLU A 57 6.36 10.21 -7.82
N GLU A 58 5.94 10.60 -6.61
CA GLU A 58 6.59 11.65 -5.83
C GLU A 58 8.07 11.34 -5.58
N PHE A 59 8.40 10.12 -5.17
CA PHE A 59 9.79 9.68 -4.96
C PHE A 59 10.62 9.60 -6.25
N LYS A 60 9.98 9.40 -7.41
CA LYS A 60 10.66 9.32 -8.72
C LYS A 60 10.89 10.68 -9.36
N ARG A 61 10.16 11.73 -8.95
CA ARG A 61 10.40 13.09 -9.45
C ARG A 61 11.76 13.55 -8.90
N PRO A 62 12.77 13.82 -9.75
CA PRO A 62 13.98 14.47 -9.29
C PRO A 62 13.55 15.79 -8.67
N SER A 63 13.97 16.05 -7.44
CA SER A 63 13.85 17.34 -6.80
C SER A 63 14.71 18.35 -7.55
N TYR A 64 14.27 18.78 -8.74
CA TYR A 64 14.72 20.00 -9.36
C TYR A 64 14.16 21.17 -8.55
N ARG A 65 14.72 21.37 -7.35
CA ARG A 65 14.75 22.72 -6.79
C ARG A 65 15.89 23.46 -7.47
N ARG A 66 15.43 24.35 -8.35
CA ARG A 66 16.11 25.50 -8.95
C ARG A 66 17.18 26.08 -8.01
N ALA A 67 18.35 26.30 -8.59
CA ALA A 67 19.37 27.22 -8.10
C ALA A 67 18.79 28.64 -7.90
#